data_AF-A0A964JL26-F1
#
_entry.id   AF-A0A964JL26-F1
#
_cell.length_a   1.000
_cell.length_b   1.000
_cell.length_c   1.000
_cell.angle_alpha   90.00
_cell.angle_beta   90.00
_cell.angle_gamma   90.00
#
_symmetry.space_group_name_H-M   'P 1'
#
loop_
_entity.id
_entity.type
_entity.pdbx_description
1 polymer ?
#
loop_
_entity_poly.entity_id
_entity_poly.type
_entity_poly.pdbx_seq_one_letter_code
_entity_poly.pdbx_strand_id
1 'polypeptide(L)'
;MSLGLRLAVVAFIGACTPQEDRPHVPPETLEPDADLAFVNDQDRDGFEPPEDCDDQNPRIKPGQADLCGDGIDQDCTGADLDCAEVDNDGDRLSENQGDCDDDDLLIYPGQLENCDDGKDDDCDGRDLLCTEVDMDGDTFSAMEGDCDDTRAYRFPGARELCGDGQDDDCDGRDQPCPTNDQDEDGVLDADDVCPDVPDPFQPDRDVDGVGDFCDNCPTVVNVDQQDGDGDRLGDACDEDVDRDGDGFTSAEGDCDDANPDVAPRREEVCNDLDDDCNGFADDDCPNDHRSPLIRVAAGDSLLGSQDADPAECQGEQVDENCDEVPQRTVSISPFDLEVAEVTNAQYRDCLMTGRCSLPFRSPNIVSSLRFEDPQFDTYPVVFVSQVQAETYCAFAGRRLPTEAEWEKAARGRDPLAQRRYPWGDAAPDCLRTNLSHCLGSPEPSGSRPGDATDTGLLDMGGNVHELVSGFYDPNWYRVLRDGAVDPSPPMVPDERRQVPLRGGAYESPAAFSTLSYRGFRALLGDRDRRPDVGFRCLAEL
;
A
#
# COMPACT_ATOMS: atom_id res chain seq x y z
N MET A 1 59.62 56.69 -39.18
CA MET A 1 60.52 56.38 -38.04
C MET A 1 59.91 55.23 -37.28
N SER A 2 60.72 54.19 -37.01
CA SER A 2 60.66 53.16 -35.95
C SER A 2 59.45 53.10 -35.01
N LEU A 3 58.97 51.96 -34.51
CA LEU A 3 59.55 50.62 -34.34
C LEU A 3 58.37 49.65 -34.11
N GLY A 4 58.46 48.39 -34.54
CA GLY A 4 57.48 47.35 -34.23
C GLY A 4 57.94 46.40 -33.12
N LEU A 5 57.01 45.66 -32.52
CA LEU A 5 57.21 44.25 -32.15
C LEU A 5 55.87 43.55 -31.87
N ARG A 6 55.68 42.38 -32.50
CA ARG A 6 54.55 41.46 -32.31
C ARG A 6 54.86 40.49 -31.18
N LEU A 7 53.83 40.21 -30.36
CA LEU A 7 53.86 39.24 -29.26
C LEU A 7 53.76 37.81 -29.83
N ALA A 8 54.67 36.93 -29.44
CA ALA A 8 54.72 35.53 -29.87
C ALA A 8 54.21 34.59 -28.77
N VAL A 9 53.47 33.58 -29.23
CA VAL A 9 52.99 32.38 -28.53
C VAL A 9 54.17 31.58 -27.98
N VAL A 10 54.03 31.03 -26.76
CA VAL A 10 54.91 30.00 -26.23
C VAL A 10 54.07 28.88 -25.61
N ALA A 11 54.10 27.72 -26.26
CA ALA A 11 53.81 26.42 -25.67
C ALA A 11 55.13 25.85 -25.11
N PHE A 12 55.10 25.20 -23.94
CA PHE A 12 56.18 24.30 -23.54
C PHE A 12 55.63 23.03 -22.87
N ILE A 13 56.09 21.94 -23.46
CA ILE A 13 55.93 20.53 -23.11
C ILE A 13 56.87 20.24 -21.93
N GLY A 14 56.38 19.61 -20.88
CA GLY A 14 57.18 19.18 -19.72
C GLY A 14 58.07 17.98 -20.07
N ALA A 15 59.36 18.08 -19.74
CA ALA A 15 60.33 16.99 -19.82
C ALA A 15 61.02 16.78 -18.46
N CYS A 16 61.22 15.51 -18.11
CA CYS A 16 61.81 14.96 -16.87
C CYS A 16 63.26 15.39 -16.58
N THR A 17 63.63 15.44 -15.30
CA THR A 17 65.01 15.33 -14.74
C THR A 17 64.94 14.73 -13.29
N PRO A 18 66.03 14.26 -12.64
CA PRO A 18 66.23 12.85 -12.31
C PRO A 18 66.23 12.53 -10.80
N GLN A 19 66.14 11.23 -10.51
CA GLN A 19 66.14 10.60 -9.19
C GLN A 19 67.57 10.48 -8.62
N GLU A 20 67.77 10.88 -7.36
CA GLU A 20 69.02 10.65 -6.60
C GLU A 20 68.97 9.35 -5.78
N ASP A 21 70.15 8.73 -5.68
CA ASP A 21 70.48 7.39 -5.18
C ASP A 21 70.12 7.11 -3.70
N ARG A 22 69.65 5.88 -3.42
CA ARG A 22 69.72 5.25 -2.10
C ARG A 22 70.54 3.96 -2.17
N PRO A 23 71.33 3.61 -1.14
CA PRO A 23 72.35 2.58 -1.23
C PRO A 23 71.78 1.16 -1.13
N HIS A 24 72.45 0.26 -1.85
CA HIS A 24 72.16 -1.17 -1.99
C HIS A 24 72.63 -1.94 -0.74
N VAL A 25 71.73 -2.68 -0.08
CA VAL A 25 72.02 -3.63 1.01
C VAL A 25 71.73 -5.04 0.49
N PRO A 26 72.60 -6.05 0.72
CA PRO A 26 72.49 -7.40 0.13
C PRO A 26 71.42 -8.26 0.85
N PRO A 27 70.99 -9.40 0.26
CA PRO A 27 69.94 -10.22 0.85
C PRO A 27 70.54 -11.15 1.91
N GLU A 28 70.25 -10.89 3.18
CA GLU A 28 70.52 -11.81 4.29
C GLU A 28 69.19 -12.34 4.86
N THR A 29 69.03 -13.66 4.72
CA THR A 29 68.39 -14.61 5.64
C THR A 29 67.18 -14.13 6.45
N LEU A 30 65.99 -14.54 5.99
CA LEU A 30 64.81 -14.66 6.84
C LEU A 30 65.05 -15.78 7.86
N GLU A 31 65.29 -15.41 9.12
CA GLU A 31 64.99 -16.30 10.24
C GLU A 31 63.48 -16.23 10.55
N PRO A 32 62.84 -17.34 10.92
CA PRO A 32 61.43 -17.34 11.30
C PRO A 32 61.29 -16.73 12.69
N ASP A 33 60.61 -15.59 12.79
CA ASP A 33 60.19 -15.05 14.08
C ASP A 33 59.24 -16.06 14.74
N ALA A 34 59.74 -16.63 15.84
CA ALA A 34 58.98 -17.40 16.79
C ALA A 34 58.19 -16.42 17.66
N ASP A 35 56.92 -16.22 17.31
CA ASP A 35 55.86 -15.91 18.30
C ASP A 35 54.53 -16.52 17.82
N LEU A 36 54.54 -17.84 17.66
CA LEU A 36 53.31 -18.65 17.65
C LEU A 36 52.88 -18.82 19.11
N ALA A 37 52.14 -17.84 19.62
CA ALA A 37 51.14 -18.16 20.62
C ALA A 37 50.14 -19.10 19.94
N PHE A 38 49.93 -20.28 20.54
CA PHE A 38 48.83 -21.19 20.20
C PHE A 38 47.54 -20.38 20.08
N VAL A 39 47.04 -20.18 18.87
CA VAL A 39 45.64 -19.79 18.67
C VAL A 39 44.86 -21.08 18.88
N ASN A 40 44.09 -21.16 19.96
CA ASN A 40 43.28 -22.34 20.27
C ASN A 40 41.89 -22.18 19.66
N ASP A 41 41.86 -21.66 18.44
CA ASP A 41 40.68 -21.44 17.58
C ASP A 41 41.00 -22.23 16.30
N GLN A 42 40.56 -23.49 16.27
CA GLN A 42 40.94 -24.46 15.25
C GLN A 42 40.18 -24.25 13.93
N ASP A 43 38.96 -23.72 13.99
CA ASP A 43 38.13 -23.46 12.81
C ASP A 43 38.12 -22.00 12.33
N ARG A 44 38.69 -21.08 13.13
CA ARG A 44 38.93 -19.66 12.83
C ARG A 44 37.69 -18.81 12.73
N ASP A 45 36.66 -19.12 13.52
CA ASP A 45 35.46 -18.31 13.60
C ASP A 45 35.55 -17.15 14.61
N GLY A 46 36.65 -17.10 15.37
CA GLY A 46 36.95 -16.05 16.33
C GLY A 46 36.55 -16.37 17.77
N PHE A 47 36.06 -17.57 18.06
CA PHE A 47 35.78 -18.08 19.40
C PHE A 47 36.80 -19.16 19.81
N GLU A 48 37.08 -19.28 21.12
CA GLU A 48 38.03 -20.26 21.65
C GLU A 48 37.37 -21.11 22.76
N PRO A 49 37.73 -22.39 22.93
CA PRO A 49 37.32 -23.19 24.07
C PRO A 49 37.74 -22.55 25.40
N PRO A 50 36.87 -22.57 26.44
CA PRO A 50 35.67 -23.38 26.56
C PRO A 50 34.37 -22.68 26.13
N GLU A 51 34.44 -21.47 25.58
CA GLU A 51 33.25 -20.72 25.14
C GLU A 51 32.70 -21.32 23.83
N ASP A 52 33.61 -21.76 22.96
CA ASP A 52 33.28 -22.58 21.80
C ASP A 52 33.10 -24.07 22.20
N CYS A 53 31.91 -24.60 21.95
CA CYS A 53 31.54 -25.98 22.25
C CYS A 53 31.92 -26.97 21.13
N ASP A 54 32.28 -26.51 19.93
CA ASP A 54 32.89 -27.32 18.86
C ASP A 54 33.92 -26.52 18.04
N ASP A 55 35.12 -26.38 18.61
CA ASP A 55 36.34 -25.75 18.03
C ASP A 55 36.75 -26.25 16.63
N GLN A 56 36.09 -27.26 16.07
CA GLN A 56 36.35 -27.78 14.73
C GLN A 56 35.28 -27.37 13.71
N ASN A 57 34.21 -26.69 14.12
CA ASN A 57 33.08 -26.37 13.29
C ASN A 57 32.66 -24.89 13.45
N PRO A 58 32.96 -24.02 12.46
CA PRO A 58 32.78 -22.57 12.58
C PRO A 58 31.31 -22.11 12.55
N ARG A 59 30.38 -23.07 12.55
CA ARG A 59 28.93 -22.93 12.63
C ARG A 59 28.37 -23.34 14.00
N ILE A 60 29.20 -23.74 14.96
CA ILE A 60 28.79 -24.08 16.31
C ILE A 60 29.61 -23.19 17.23
N LYS A 61 29.01 -22.13 17.76
CA LYS A 61 29.69 -21.09 18.55
C LYS A 61 28.69 -20.23 19.33
N PRO A 62 29.16 -19.51 20.38
CA PRO A 62 28.34 -18.58 21.12
C PRO A 62 27.55 -17.58 20.25
N GLY A 63 26.22 -17.57 20.42
CA GLY A 63 25.32 -16.63 19.76
C GLY A 63 24.99 -16.98 18.30
N GLN A 64 25.36 -18.18 17.84
CA GLN A 64 24.78 -18.77 16.64
C GLN A 64 23.30 -19.10 16.88
N ALA A 65 22.45 -19.14 15.85
CA ALA A 65 21.07 -19.61 16.03
C ALA A 65 21.06 -21.15 16.05
N ASP A 66 20.34 -21.73 17.02
CA ASP A 66 20.08 -23.16 17.05
C ASP A 66 19.12 -23.58 15.94
N LEU A 67 19.40 -24.76 15.37
CA LEU A 67 18.48 -25.51 14.55
C LEU A 67 17.76 -26.48 15.48
N CYS A 68 16.47 -26.24 15.73
CA CYS A 68 15.74 -27.02 16.72
C CYS A 68 15.75 -28.52 16.37
N GLY A 69 15.85 -29.37 17.40
CA GLY A 69 15.62 -30.81 17.31
C GLY A 69 16.63 -31.60 16.47
N ASP A 70 17.73 -31.00 16.02
CA ASP A 70 18.79 -31.69 15.30
C ASP A 70 19.80 -32.40 16.24
N GLY A 71 19.64 -32.18 17.54
CA GLY A 71 20.41 -32.77 18.63
C GLY A 71 21.78 -32.12 18.83
N ILE A 72 22.02 -30.97 18.21
CA ILE A 72 23.27 -30.21 18.29
C ILE A 72 22.97 -28.86 18.95
N ASP A 73 23.83 -28.47 19.88
CA ASP A 73 23.80 -27.15 20.55
C ASP A 73 24.72 -26.23 19.74
N GLN A 74 24.17 -25.55 18.73
CA GLN A 74 24.90 -24.65 17.84
C GLN A 74 25.33 -23.38 18.56
N ASP A 75 24.51 -22.89 19.49
CA ASP A 75 24.73 -21.62 20.17
C ASP A 75 25.57 -21.72 21.44
N CYS A 76 25.93 -22.95 21.82
CA CYS A 76 26.73 -23.30 22.99
C CYS A 76 26.11 -22.85 24.32
N THR A 77 24.78 -22.71 24.40
CA THR A 77 24.08 -22.33 25.64
C THR A 77 23.76 -23.50 26.56
N GLY A 78 23.99 -24.74 26.12
CA GLY A 78 24.01 -25.95 26.94
C GLY A 78 22.92 -26.97 26.62
N ALA A 79 22.10 -26.74 25.61
CA ALA A 79 21.12 -27.69 25.06
C ALA A 79 20.70 -27.25 23.66
N ASP A 80 20.33 -28.22 22.83
CA ASP A 80 19.61 -27.98 21.58
C ASP A 80 18.23 -27.36 21.85
N LEU A 81 17.76 -26.51 20.95
CA LEU A 81 16.49 -25.82 20.99
C LEU A 81 15.33 -26.81 20.75
N ASP A 82 14.28 -26.73 21.59
CA ASP A 82 13.08 -27.57 21.45
C ASP A 82 12.18 -27.02 20.34
N CYS A 83 11.83 -27.85 19.34
CA CYS A 83 11.03 -27.42 18.19
C CYS A 83 9.59 -27.04 18.57
N ALA A 84 9.08 -27.49 19.71
CA ALA A 84 7.72 -27.18 20.12
C ALA A 84 7.51 -25.67 20.44
N GLU A 85 8.58 -24.86 20.53
CA GLU A 85 8.50 -23.41 20.73
C GLU A 85 8.87 -22.61 19.47
N VAL A 86 9.15 -23.29 18.35
CA VAL A 86 9.61 -22.69 17.10
C VAL A 86 8.49 -22.78 16.09
N ASP A 87 8.22 -21.66 15.43
CA ASP A 87 7.33 -21.54 14.27
C ASP A 87 8.17 -21.87 13.02
N ASN A 88 8.01 -23.07 12.45
CA ASN A 88 8.90 -23.54 11.38
C ASN A 88 8.50 -23.04 9.99
N ASP A 89 7.21 -22.80 9.74
CA ASP A 89 6.69 -22.35 8.45
C ASP A 89 6.54 -20.82 8.32
N GLY A 90 6.60 -20.10 9.44
CA GLY A 90 6.63 -18.66 9.53
C GLY A 90 5.26 -17.97 9.70
N ASP A 91 4.22 -18.70 10.11
CA ASP A 91 2.86 -18.20 10.32
C ASP A 91 2.66 -17.47 11.68
N ARG A 92 3.66 -17.57 12.59
CA ARG A 92 3.75 -17.05 13.97
C ARG A 92 3.12 -17.90 15.06
N LEU A 93 2.74 -19.13 14.78
CA LEU A 93 2.18 -20.07 15.73
C LEU A 93 3.01 -21.36 15.69
N SER A 94 3.74 -21.62 16.76
CA SER A 94 4.33 -22.96 16.95
C SER A 94 3.24 -24.00 17.29
N GLU A 95 3.59 -25.29 17.25
CA GLU A 95 2.72 -26.40 17.68
C GLU A 95 2.11 -26.16 19.09
N ASN A 96 2.85 -25.54 20.01
CA ASN A 96 2.37 -25.22 21.36
C ASN A 96 1.42 -24.00 21.42
N GLN A 97 1.37 -23.20 20.37
CA GLN A 97 0.50 -22.03 20.23
C GLN A 97 -0.80 -22.35 19.48
N GLY A 98 -0.98 -23.61 19.05
CA GLY A 98 -2.22 -24.12 18.49
C GLY A 98 -2.13 -24.47 17.00
N ASP A 99 -0.99 -24.27 16.36
CA ASP A 99 -0.76 -24.75 15.01
C ASP A 99 -0.72 -26.29 14.98
N CYS A 100 -1.51 -26.87 14.08
CA CYS A 100 -1.65 -28.29 13.92
C CYS A 100 -0.77 -28.88 12.78
N ASP A 101 -0.15 -28.04 11.94
CA ASP A 101 0.88 -28.42 10.98
C ASP A 101 1.91 -27.30 10.80
N ASP A 102 2.78 -27.17 11.81
CA ASP A 102 3.88 -26.17 11.92
C ASP A 102 4.90 -26.17 10.76
N ASP A 103 4.74 -27.04 9.74
CA ASP A 103 5.53 -27.11 8.51
C ASP A 103 4.77 -26.57 7.26
N ASP A 104 3.50 -26.18 7.38
CA ASP A 104 2.61 -25.74 6.29
C ASP A 104 1.86 -24.44 6.62
N LEU A 105 2.41 -23.31 6.15
CA LEU A 105 1.95 -21.93 6.40
C LEU A 105 0.47 -21.61 6.07
N LEU A 106 -0.29 -22.57 5.53
CA LEU A 106 -1.71 -22.47 5.23
C LEU A 106 -2.59 -23.22 6.23
N ILE A 107 -1.99 -23.90 7.20
CA ILE A 107 -2.68 -24.65 8.24
C ILE A 107 -2.40 -23.95 9.56
N TYR A 108 -3.36 -23.20 10.10
CA TYR A 108 -3.23 -22.55 11.41
C TYR A 108 -4.59 -22.14 11.99
N PRO A 109 -4.69 -21.96 13.33
CA PRO A 109 -5.90 -21.50 14.01
C PRO A 109 -6.63 -20.32 13.33
N GLY A 110 -7.82 -20.59 12.81
CA GLY A 110 -8.69 -19.57 12.18
C GLY A 110 -8.41 -19.29 10.71
N GLN A 111 -7.68 -20.16 10.02
CA GLN A 111 -7.67 -20.21 8.56
C GLN A 111 -9.05 -20.48 7.96
N LEU A 112 -9.19 -20.21 6.66
CA LEU A 112 -10.37 -20.65 5.91
C LEU A 112 -10.15 -22.09 5.42
N GLU A 113 -11.03 -22.98 5.86
CA GLU A 113 -11.05 -24.41 5.49
C GLU A 113 -11.18 -24.65 3.97
N ASN A 114 -10.28 -25.48 3.43
CA ASN A 114 -10.46 -26.11 2.12
C ASN A 114 -11.19 -27.44 2.29
N CYS A 115 -12.50 -27.43 2.07
CA CYS A 115 -13.32 -28.58 2.38
C CYS A 115 -12.93 -29.89 1.62
N ASP A 116 -13.10 -31.03 2.29
CA ASP A 116 -12.87 -32.40 1.80
C ASP A 116 -11.43 -32.68 1.28
N ASP A 117 -10.44 -31.85 1.63
CA ASP A 117 -9.06 -32.04 1.18
C ASP A 117 -8.25 -32.98 2.09
N GLY A 118 -8.82 -33.36 3.23
CA GLY A 118 -8.22 -34.24 4.22
C GLY A 118 -7.34 -33.55 5.25
N LYS A 119 -7.31 -32.21 5.26
CA LYS A 119 -6.56 -31.38 6.20
C LYS A 119 -7.53 -30.59 7.08
N ASP A 120 -7.05 -30.21 8.25
CA ASP A 120 -7.74 -29.37 9.24
C ASP A 120 -7.01 -28.04 9.18
N ASP A 121 -7.32 -27.25 8.15
CA ASP A 121 -6.60 -26.01 7.82
C ASP A 121 -6.75 -24.98 8.94
N ASP A 122 -7.90 -24.93 9.62
CA ASP A 122 -8.15 -23.96 10.69
C ASP A 122 -7.85 -24.46 12.11
N CYS A 123 -7.33 -25.69 12.23
CA CYS A 123 -6.95 -26.37 13.45
C CYS A 123 -8.06 -26.42 14.52
N ASP A 124 -9.34 -26.40 14.13
CA ASP A 124 -10.48 -26.57 15.04
C ASP A 124 -10.80 -28.06 15.34
N GLY A 125 -10.12 -28.98 14.66
CA GLY A 125 -10.20 -30.42 14.86
C GLY A 125 -11.08 -31.14 13.85
N ARG A 126 -11.48 -30.50 12.75
CA ARG A 126 -12.26 -31.09 11.66
C ARG A 126 -11.85 -30.52 10.30
N ASP A 127 -11.59 -31.42 9.37
CA ASP A 127 -11.70 -31.12 7.93
C ASP A 127 -13.17 -30.84 7.61
N LEU A 128 -13.46 -29.62 7.16
CA LEU A 128 -14.82 -29.20 6.83
C LEU A 128 -15.33 -30.03 5.64
N LEU A 129 -16.49 -30.68 5.79
CA LEU A 129 -17.07 -31.41 4.66
C LEU A 129 -17.61 -30.40 3.66
N CYS A 130 -17.34 -30.60 2.38
CA CYS A 130 -17.85 -29.70 1.35
C CYS A 130 -19.38 -29.67 1.32
N THR A 131 -20.04 -30.72 1.80
CA THR A 131 -21.49 -30.75 1.95
C THR A 131 -22.04 -29.79 3.01
N GLU A 132 -21.18 -29.22 3.86
CA GLU A 132 -21.53 -28.22 4.88
C GLU A 132 -21.26 -26.78 4.39
N VAL A 133 -20.66 -26.63 3.22
CA VAL A 133 -20.28 -25.35 2.62
C VAL A 133 -21.24 -25.04 1.49
N ASP A 134 -21.80 -23.84 1.50
CA ASP A 134 -22.51 -23.28 0.35
C ASP A 134 -21.50 -22.92 -0.75
N MET A 135 -21.40 -23.78 -1.75
CA MET A 135 -20.38 -23.70 -2.81
C MET A 135 -20.71 -22.71 -3.93
N ASP A 136 -21.99 -22.45 -4.16
CA ASP A 136 -22.46 -21.60 -5.26
C ASP A 136 -23.03 -20.25 -4.80
N GLY A 137 -23.18 -20.08 -3.49
CA GLY A 137 -23.52 -18.83 -2.83
C GLY A 137 -25.01 -18.56 -2.69
N ASP A 138 -25.87 -19.58 -2.76
CA ASP A 138 -27.33 -19.42 -2.66
C ASP A 138 -27.90 -19.56 -1.23
N THR A 139 -27.02 -19.67 -0.24
CA THR A 139 -27.28 -19.82 1.20
C THR A 139 -27.72 -21.19 1.67
N PHE A 140 -27.76 -22.19 0.79
CA PHE A 140 -28.03 -23.58 1.15
C PHE A 140 -26.84 -24.46 0.81
N SER A 141 -26.33 -25.18 1.81
CA SER A 141 -25.40 -26.28 1.56
C SER A 141 -26.11 -27.57 1.15
N ALA A 142 -25.38 -28.53 0.59
CA ALA A 142 -25.91 -29.87 0.33
C ALA A 142 -26.51 -30.56 1.58
N MET A 143 -26.02 -30.25 2.79
CA MET A 143 -26.59 -30.74 4.05
C MET A 143 -27.92 -30.08 4.42
N GLU A 144 -28.11 -28.83 4.02
CA GLU A 144 -29.33 -28.05 4.27
C GLU A 144 -30.45 -28.36 3.27
N GLY A 145 -30.15 -29.21 2.28
CA GLY A 145 -31.12 -29.78 1.36
C GLY A 145 -30.91 -29.35 -0.08
N ASP A 146 -29.82 -28.65 -0.39
CA ASP A 146 -29.42 -28.35 -1.76
C ASP A 146 -29.23 -29.64 -2.56
N CYS A 147 -29.95 -29.73 -3.69
CA CYS A 147 -29.94 -30.86 -4.58
C CYS A 147 -28.90 -30.73 -5.73
N ASP A 148 -28.34 -29.54 -5.95
CA ASP A 148 -27.18 -29.26 -6.77
C ASP A 148 -26.40 -28.02 -6.29
N ASP A 149 -25.62 -28.25 -5.23
CA ASP A 149 -24.66 -27.37 -4.52
C ASP A 149 -23.52 -26.82 -5.40
N THR A 150 -23.70 -26.78 -6.72
CA THR A 150 -22.78 -26.17 -7.69
C THR A 150 -23.49 -25.18 -8.61
N ARG A 151 -24.78 -24.93 -8.36
CA ARG A 151 -25.66 -24.07 -9.13
C ARG A 151 -26.64 -23.32 -8.22
N ALA A 152 -26.33 -22.04 -8.01
CA ALA A 152 -27.05 -21.10 -7.12
C ALA A 152 -28.55 -20.85 -7.37
N TYR A 153 -29.15 -21.56 -8.32
CA TYR A 153 -30.59 -21.51 -8.60
C TYR A 153 -31.29 -22.84 -8.24
N ARG A 154 -30.62 -23.74 -7.50
CA ARG A 154 -31.09 -25.10 -7.24
C ARG A 154 -31.08 -25.49 -5.76
N PHE A 155 -31.82 -24.73 -4.97
CA PHE A 155 -31.90 -24.90 -3.53
C PHE A 155 -33.33 -25.11 -3.03
N PRO A 156 -33.53 -25.58 -1.79
CA PRO A 156 -34.85 -25.70 -1.18
C PRO A 156 -35.70 -24.42 -1.26
N GLY A 157 -36.78 -24.47 -2.03
CA GLY A 157 -37.67 -23.32 -2.21
C GLY A 157 -37.21 -22.30 -3.26
N ALA A 158 -36.20 -22.63 -4.06
CA ALA A 158 -35.88 -21.90 -5.27
C ALA A 158 -37.09 -21.83 -6.21
N ARG A 159 -37.04 -20.90 -7.16
CA ARG A 159 -38.08 -20.80 -8.19
C ARG A 159 -37.91 -21.93 -9.19
N GLU A 160 -38.95 -22.74 -9.32
CA GLU A 160 -38.94 -23.94 -10.17
C GLU A 160 -39.19 -23.62 -11.65
N LEU A 161 -38.26 -24.01 -12.53
CA LEU A 161 -38.45 -23.91 -13.98
C LEU A 161 -39.26 -25.10 -14.49
N CYS A 162 -40.58 -24.94 -14.48
CA CYS A 162 -41.52 -26.00 -14.79
C CYS A 162 -41.25 -26.72 -16.13
N GLY A 163 -41.26 -28.05 -16.12
CA GLY A 163 -41.24 -28.92 -17.31
C GLY A 163 -39.90 -29.01 -18.04
N ASP A 164 -38.81 -28.58 -17.42
CA ASP A 164 -37.46 -28.66 -17.99
C ASP A 164 -36.72 -29.99 -17.64
N GLY A 165 -37.32 -30.80 -16.76
CA GLY A 165 -36.79 -32.07 -16.29
C GLY A 165 -35.78 -31.95 -15.13
N GLN A 166 -35.68 -30.79 -14.51
CA GLN A 166 -34.86 -30.49 -13.34
C GLN A 166 -35.77 -30.17 -12.14
N ASP A 167 -35.27 -30.42 -10.94
CA ASP A 167 -35.96 -30.22 -9.66
C ASP A 167 -35.18 -29.08 -8.99
N ASP A 168 -35.56 -27.84 -9.31
CA ASP A 168 -34.79 -26.66 -8.90
C ASP A 168 -35.10 -26.28 -7.44
N ASP A 169 -36.30 -26.56 -6.94
CA ASP A 169 -36.71 -26.23 -5.56
C ASP A 169 -36.47 -27.38 -4.55
N CYS A 170 -35.85 -28.47 -5.02
CA CYS A 170 -35.50 -29.67 -4.28
C CYS A 170 -36.67 -30.35 -3.54
N ASP A 171 -37.92 -30.19 -4.01
CA ASP A 171 -39.11 -30.83 -3.43
C ASP A 171 -39.30 -32.31 -3.87
N GLY A 172 -38.46 -32.77 -4.79
CA GLY A 172 -38.48 -34.11 -5.35
C GLY A 172 -39.34 -34.23 -6.62
N ARG A 173 -39.72 -33.12 -7.25
CA ARG A 173 -40.55 -33.08 -8.45
C ARG A 173 -40.03 -32.04 -9.43
N ASP A 174 -40.50 -32.17 -10.66
CA ASP A 174 -40.46 -31.14 -11.68
C ASP A 174 -41.93 -30.73 -11.86
N GLN A 175 -42.30 -29.53 -11.39
CA GLN A 175 -43.67 -29.05 -11.37
C GLN A 175 -44.21 -28.91 -12.79
N PRO A 176 -45.43 -29.41 -13.06
CA PRO A 176 -46.07 -29.19 -14.33
C PRO A 176 -46.49 -27.71 -14.44
N CYS A 177 -46.07 -27.05 -15.52
CA CYS A 177 -46.37 -25.64 -15.74
C CYS A 177 -47.86 -25.28 -15.54
N PRO A 178 -48.17 -24.25 -14.74
CA PRO A 178 -49.51 -23.65 -14.71
C PRO A 178 -49.91 -23.16 -16.10
N THR A 179 -51.20 -22.94 -16.35
CA THR A 179 -51.67 -22.44 -17.66
C THR A 179 -52.18 -21.00 -17.60
N ASN A 180 -51.91 -20.28 -16.51
CA ASN A 180 -52.37 -18.91 -16.33
C ASN A 180 -51.21 -17.97 -16.64
N ASP A 181 -51.50 -17.01 -17.51
CA ASP A 181 -50.66 -15.93 -18.00
C ASP A 181 -51.63 -14.73 -18.04
N GLN A 182 -51.58 -13.92 -16.98
CA GLN A 182 -52.57 -12.90 -16.66
C GLN A 182 -52.45 -11.67 -17.56
N ASP A 183 -51.24 -11.37 -18.01
CA ASP A 183 -50.93 -10.18 -18.79
C ASP A 183 -50.69 -10.47 -20.29
N GLU A 184 -50.73 -11.75 -20.67
CA GLU A 184 -50.65 -12.31 -22.03
C GLU A 184 -49.30 -12.04 -22.73
N ASP A 185 -48.20 -11.99 -21.98
CA ASP A 185 -46.85 -11.77 -22.51
C ASP A 185 -46.12 -13.06 -22.95
N GLY A 186 -46.64 -14.23 -22.56
CA GLY A 186 -46.09 -15.54 -22.87
C GLY A 186 -45.21 -16.16 -21.76
N VAL A 187 -45.07 -15.49 -20.63
CA VAL A 187 -44.57 -15.99 -19.34
C VAL A 187 -45.79 -16.31 -18.47
N LEU A 188 -45.70 -17.36 -17.65
CA LEU A 188 -46.83 -17.78 -16.82
C LEU A 188 -46.76 -17.07 -15.47
N ASP A 189 -47.88 -16.79 -14.79
CA ASP A 189 -47.87 -16.01 -13.53
C ASP A 189 -46.96 -16.57 -12.43
N ALA A 190 -46.74 -17.90 -12.41
CA ALA A 190 -45.84 -18.52 -11.44
C ALA A 190 -44.35 -18.27 -11.77
N ASP A 191 -44.09 -17.94 -13.02
CA ASP A 191 -42.81 -17.63 -13.62
C ASP A 191 -42.65 -16.13 -13.94
N ASP A 192 -43.63 -15.32 -13.54
CA ASP A 192 -43.67 -13.91 -13.90
C ASP A 192 -43.25 -13.07 -12.70
N VAL A 193 -42.10 -12.41 -12.80
CA VAL A 193 -41.64 -11.43 -11.80
C VAL A 193 -42.47 -10.14 -11.84
N CYS A 194 -43.32 -9.98 -12.86
CA CYS A 194 -44.30 -8.92 -12.97
C CYS A 194 -45.69 -9.43 -13.44
N PRO A 195 -46.45 -10.19 -12.64
CA PRO A 195 -47.69 -10.90 -13.06
C PRO A 195 -48.83 -10.04 -13.64
N ASP A 196 -48.70 -8.72 -13.61
CA ASP A 196 -49.68 -7.75 -14.09
C ASP A 196 -49.13 -6.82 -15.20
N VAL A 197 -47.86 -6.95 -15.57
CA VAL A 197 -47.15 -6.04 -16.48
C VAL A 197 -46.42 -6.81 -17.59
N PRO A 198 -46.94 -6.76 -18.84
CA PRO A 198 -46.42 -7.59 -19.92
C PRO A 198 -44.94 -7.34 -20.20
N ASP A 199 -44.11 -8.34 -19.93
CA ASP A 199 -42.70 -8.38 -20.25
C ASP A 199 -42.15 -9.81 -20.46
N PRO A 200 -42.06 -10.26 -21.73
CA PRO A 200 -41.60 -11.60 -22.06
C PRO A 200 -40.12 -11.89 -21.71
N PHE A 201 -39.34 -10.89 -21.30
CA PHE A 201 -37.91 -11.01 -21.05
C PHE A 201 -37.52 -11.02 -19.58
N GLN A 202 -38.44 -10.66 -18.68
CA GLN A 202 -38.31 -10.85 -17.23
C GLN A 202 -36.96 -10.38 -16.67
N PRO A 203 -36.47 -9.16 -16.98
CA PRO A 203 -35.29 -8.61 -16.36
C PRO A 203 -35.61 -8.23 -14.92
N ASP A 204 -34.72 -8.64 -14.03
CA ASP A 204 -34.72 -8.36 -12.61
C ASP A 204 -33.25 -8.08 -12.27
N ARG A 205 -32.90 -6.80 -12.17
CA ARG A 205 -31.49 -6.38 -12.11
C ARG A 205 -30.87 -6.54 -10.73
N ASP A 206 -31.65 -6.41 -9.68
CA ASP A 206 -31.19 -6.55 -8.30
C ASP A 206 -31.59 -7.88 -7.67
N VAL A 207 -32.38 -8.70 -8.37
CA VAL A 207 -32.67 -10.09 -8.04
C VAL A 207 -33.48 -10.21 -6.74
N ASP A 208 -34.41 -9.27 -6.54
CA ASP A 208 -35.30 -9.27 -5.39
C ASP A 208 -36.62 -10.06 -5.63
N GLY A 209 -36.83 -10.52 -6.87
CA GLY A 209 -38.00 -11.28 -7.28
C GLY A 209 -39.14 -10.42 -7.82
N VAL A 210 -38.96 -9.11 -7.93
CA VAL A 210 -39.87 -8.15 -8.58
C VAL A 210 -39.18 -7.63 -9.86
N GLY A 211 -39.83 -7.77 -11.01
CA GLY A 211 -39.18 -7.42 -12.28
C GLY A 211 -39.03 -5.91 -12.49
N ASP A 212 -38.01 -5.49 -13.25
CA ASP A 212 -37.66 -4.09 -13.53
C ASP A 212 -38.85 -3.22 -14.00
N PHE A 213 -39.88 -3.82 -14.60
CA PHE A 213 -41.05 -3.14 -15.15
C PHE A 213 -42.15 -2.83 -14.13
N CYS A 214 -42.19 -3.58 -13.03
CA CYS A 214 -43.15 -3.41 -11.93
C CYS A 214 -42.47 -3.03 -10.61
N ASP A 215 -41.14 -3.03 -10.58
CA ASP A 215 -40.31 -2.63 -9.45
C ASP A 215 -40.20 -1.09 -9.33
N ASN A 216 -40.46 -0.58 -8.12
CA ASN A 216 -40.28 0.83 -7.76
C ASN A 216 -38.83 1.19 -7.38
N CYS A 217 -37.92 0.22 -7.28
CA CYS A 217 -36.47 0.38 -7.15
C CYS A 217 -35.65 -0.60 -8.02
N PRO A 218 -35.64 -0.49 -9.38
CA PRO A 218 -35.06 -1.46 -10.33
C PRO A 218 -33.55 -1.77 -10.30
N THR A 219 -32.85 -1.38 -9.24
CA THR A 219 -31.42 -1.59 -9.01
C THR A 219 -31.09 -1.74 -7.51
N VAL A 220 -32.08 -1.71 -6.62
CA VAL A 220 -31.92 -1.81 -5.17
C VAL A 220 -32.98 -2.76 -4.60
N VAL A 221 -32.52 -3.93 -4.15
CA VAL A 221 -33.35 -5.01 -3.57
C VAL A 221 -34.39 -4.47 -2.58
N ASN A 222 -35.68 -4.61 -2.89
CA ASN A 222 -36.79 -4.19 -2.03
C ASN A 222 -38.09 -4.98 -2.30
N VAL A 223 -38.05 -6.28 -1.99
CA VAL A 223 -39.15 -7.26 -2.18
C VAL A 223 -40.55 -6.78 -1.72
N ASP A 224 -40.61 -5.89 -0.72
CA ASP A 224 -41.88 -5.40 -0.16
C ASP A 224 -42.47 -4.19 -0.90
N GLN A 225 -41.72 -3.59 -1.82
CA GLN A 225 -42.14 -2.49 -2.70
C GLN A 225 -42.77 -1.32 -1.91
N GLN A 226 -42.26 -1.04 -0.71
CA GLN A 226 -42.73 0.09 0.10
C GLN A 226 -42.44 1.42 -0.62
N ASP A 227 -43.42 2.32 -0.59
CA ASP A 227 -43.40 3.68 -1.14
C ASP A 227 -44.26 4.53 -0.18
N GLY A 228 -43.58 5.08 0.83
CA GLY A 228 -44.21 5.74 1.97
C GLY A 228 -44.81 7.11 1.62
N ASP A 229 -44.25 7.79 0.63
CA ASP A 229 -44.63 9.15 0.24
C ASP A 229 -45.56 9.18 -1.00
N GLY A 230 -45.63 8.09 -1.75
CA GLY A 230 -46.54 7.81 -2.85
C GLY A 230 -46.10 8.41 -4.18
N ASP A 231 -44.81 8.70 -4.37
CA ASP A 231 -44.27 9.31 -5.58
C ASP A 231 -43.90 8.29 -6.69
N ARG A 232 -43.97 6.99 -6.36
CA ARG A 232 -43.63 5.79 -7.15
C ARG A 232 -42.15 5.43 -7.22
N LEU A 233 -41.30 6.09 -6.46
CA LEU A 233 -39.97 5.62 -6.11
C LEU A 233 -40.09 4.83 -4.80
N GLY A 234 -39.45 3.67 -4.71
CA GLY A 234 -39.52 2.89 -3.48
C GLY A 234 -38.65 3.51 -2.38
N ASP A 235 -39.08 3.36 -1.13
CA ASP A 235 -38.37 3.90 0.03
C ASP A 235 -36.88 3.49 0.03
N ALA A 236 -36.55 2.30 -0.48
CA ALA A 236 -35.19 1.74 -0.57
C ALA A 236 -34.25 2.48 -1.54
N CYS A 237 -34.78 3.18 -2.53
CA CYS A 237 -34.01 3.94 -3.51
C CYS A 237 -34.43 5.43 -3.58
N ASP A 238 -35.30 5.86 -2.68
CA ASP A 238 -35.68 7.25 -2.51
C ASP A 238 -34.70 7.98 -1.57
N GLU A 239 -34.16 9.10 -2.05
CA GLU A 239 -33.23 9.98 -1.32
C GLU A 239 -33.97 11.09 -0.53
N ASP A 240 -35.28 11.26 -0.76
CA ASP A 240 -36.14 12.26 -0.12
C ASP A 240 -36.92 11.69 1.10
N VAL A 241 -36.76 10.40 1.39
CA VAL A 241 -37.31 9.71 2.58
C VAL A 241 -36.27 9.70 3.69
N ASP A 242 -36.69 10.09 4.90
CA ASP A 242 -35.92 10.00 6.16
C ASP A 242 -36.24 8.64 6.79
N ARG A 243 -35.40 7.62 6.54
CA ARG A 243 -35.71 6.22 6.89
C ARG A 243 -35.53 5.92 8.38
N ASP A 244 -34.59 6.58 9.04
CA ASP A 244 -34.31 6.37 10.45
C ASP A 244 -35.04 7.34 11.40
N GLY A 245 -35.64 8.40 10.85
CA GLY A 245 -36.45 9.37 11.55
C GLY A 245 -35.64 10.40 12.35
N ASP A 246 -34.38 10.60 12.01
CA ASP A 246 -33.49 11.56 12.67
C ASP A 246 -33.74 13.01 12.21
N GLY A 247 -34.43 13.17 11.07
CA GLY A 247 -34.85 14.43 10.50
C GLY A 247 -33.97 14.95 9.36
N PHE A 248 -33.00 14.17 8.90
CA PHE A 248 -32.26 14.38 7.65
C PHE A 248 -32.58 13.27 6.66
N THR A 249 -32.47 13.57 5.37
CA THR A 249 -32.52 12.56 4.31
C THR A 249 -31.16 12.46 3.64
N SER A 250 -30.93 11.39 2.87
CA SER A 250 -29.77 11.27 1.99
C SER A 250 -29.57 12.51 1.09
N ALA A 251 -30.65 13.06 0.52
CA ALA A 251 -30.60 14.30 -0.27
C ALA A 251 -30.23 15.56 0.53
N GLU A 252 -30.48 15.56 1.84
CA GLU A 252 -30.11 16.64 2.77
C GLU A 252 -28.69 16.48 3.35
N GLY A 253 -27.98 15.43 2.94
CA GLY A 253 -26.57 15.17 3.26
C GLY A 253 -26.34 14.06 4.28
N ASP A 254 -27.37 13.29 4.61
CA ASP A 254 -27.20 12.08 5.42
C ASP A 254 -26.38 11.03 4.67
N CYS A 255 -25.33 10.55 5.32
CA CYS A 255 -24.37 9.59 4.77
C CYS A 255 -24.69 8.15 5.18
N ASP A 256 -25.60 7.92 6.14
CA ASP A 256 -26.17 6.62 6.49
C ASP A 256 -27.61 6.79 7.00
N ASP A 257 -28.54 7.02 6.07
CA ASP A 257 -29.97 7.28 6.31
C ASP A 257 -30.72 6.14 7.02
N ALA A 258 -30.06 5.00 7.24
CA ALA A 258 -30.59 3.87 8.00
C ALA A 258 -30.20 3.92 9.49
N ASN A 259 -29.40 4.89 9.91
CA ASN A 259 -28.76 4.95 11.22
C ASN A 259 -28.93 6.33 11.89
N PRO A 260 -29.84 6.46 12.88
CA PRO A 260 -30.25 7.77 13.43
C PRO A 260 -29.18 8.47 14.29
N ASP A 261 -28.03 7.82 14.47
CA ASP A 261 -26.86 8.39 15.12
C ASP A 261 -25.90 9.07 14.11
N VAL A 262 -26.03 8.80 12.81
CA VAL A 262 -25.26 9.37 11.70
C VAL A 262 -26.11 10.40 10.98
N ALA A 263 -25.69 11.67 10.97
CA ALA A 263 -26.39 12.74 10.25
C ALA A 263 -25.58 14.04 10.21
N PRO A 264 -25.86 14.96 9.27
CA PRO A 264 -25.14 16.22 9.14
C PRO A 264 -25.03 17.02 10.44
N ARG A 265 -23.79 17.37 10.82
CA ARG A 265 -23.47 18.22 12.00
C ARG A 265 -23.78 17.58 13.36
N ARG A 266 -23.79 16.24 13.44
CA ARG A 266 -23.69 15.53 14.72
C ARG A 266 -22.33 15.77 15.37
N GLU A 267 -22.15 15.24 16.58
CA GLU A 267 -20.85 15.27 17.27
C GLU A 267 -20.24 13.88 17.10
N GLU A 268 -18.99 13.83 16.60
CA GLU A 268 -18.25 12.59 16.37
C GLU A 268 -18.19 11.73 17.63
N VAL A 269 -18.55 10.45 17.46
CA VAL A 269 -18.37 9.39 18.43
C VAL A 269 -17.30 8.47 17.86
N CYS A 270 -16.25 8.20 18.62
CA CYS A 270 -15.14 7.35 18.15
C CYS A 270 -15.59 5.89 17.92
N ASN A 271 -16.21 5.61 16.78
CA ASN A 271 -16.97 4.40 16.46
C ASN A 271 -16.83 3.97 15.00
N ASP A 272 -15.93 4.59 14.23
CA ASP A 272 -15.63 4.31 12.82
C ASP A 272 -16.71 4.74 11.81
N LEU A 273 -17.72 5.50 12.25
CA LEU A 273 -18.71 6.15 11.41
C LEU A 273 -18.33 7.61 11.21
N ASP A 274 -18.74 8.17 10.07
CA ASP A 274 -18.74 9.62 9.83
C ASP A 274 -20.02 10.16 10.47
N ASP A 275 -20.07 10.21 11.81
CA ASP A 275 -21.32 10.48 12.53
C ASP A 275 -21.90 11.84 12.13
N ASP A 276 -21.05 12.83 11.80
CA ASP A 276 -21.47 14.17 11.41
C ASP A 276 -21.60 14.41 9.89
N CYS A 277 -21.35 13.38 9.07
CA CYS A 277 -21.37 13.38 7.61
C CYS A 277 -20.55 14.50 6.97
N ASN A 278 -19.39 14.83 7.56
CA ASN A 278 -18.46 15.82 7.02
C ASN A 278 -17.45 15.22 6.02
N GLY A 279 -17.51 13.91 5.80
CA GLY A 279 -16.61 13.14 4.93
C GLY A 279 -15.39 12.58 5.65
N PHE A 280 -15.32 12.68 6.98
CA PHE A 280 -14.19 12.27 7.79
C PHE A 280 -14.66 11.53 9.04
N ALA A 281 -14.57 10.20 9.02
CA ALA A 281 -14.81 9.41 10.23
C ALA A 281 -13.86 9.80 11.37
N ASP A 282 -14.43 9.90 12.58
CA ASP A 282 -13.76 10.08 13.87
C ASP A 282 -12.90 11.37 13.97
N ASP A 283 -13.30 12.44 13.27
CA ASP A 283 -12.40 13.57 13.02
C ASP A 283 -12.16 14.54 14.20
N ASP A 284 -12.86 14.35 15.31
CA ASP A 284 -12.72 15.12 16.55
C ASP A 284 -12.49 14.24 17.81
N CYS A 285 -11.90 13.07 17.62
CA CYS A 285 -11.64 12.10 18.68
C CYS A 285 -10.47 12.46 19.64
N PRO A 286 -10.55 12.11 20.95
CA PRO A 286 -9.43 12.22 21.86
C PRO A 286 -8.28 11.31 21.41
N ASN A 287 -7.13 11.90 21.08
CA ASN A 287 -5.97 11.28 20.41
C ASN A 287 -6.07 11.16 18.89
N ASP A 288 -6.84 12.02 18.21
CA ASP A 288 -6.64 12.24 16.78
C ASP A 288 -5.19 12.69 16.53
N HIS A 289 -4.38 11.77 16.00
CA HIS A 289 -2.99 12.04 15.68
C HIS A 289 -2.82 12.63 14.29
N ARG A 290 -3.88 12.83 13.47
CA ARG A 290 -3.77 13.21 12.06
C ARG A 290 -2.95 14.50 11.87
N SER A 291 -2.17 14.51 10.79
CA SER A 291 -1.24 15.59 10.51
C SER A 291 -2.01 16.88 10.17
N PRO A 292 -1.55 18.04 10.67
CA PRO A 292 -2.12 19.32 10.26
C PRO A 292 -1.97 19.50 8.74
N LEU A 293 -2.96 20.16 8.14
CA LEU A 293 -3.01 20.42 6.71
C LEU A 293 -2.55 21.84 6.37
N ILE A 294 -1.92 22.00 5.21
CA ILE A 294 -1.57 23.30 4.62
C ILE A 294 -2.21 23.43 3.24
N ARG A 295 -2.85 24.58 3.02
CA ARG A 295 -3.40 24.97 1.73
C ARG A 295 -2.33 25.24 0.69
N VAL A 296 -2.35 24.46 -0.37
CA VAL A 296 -1.67 24.76 -1.63
C VAL A 296 -2.65 25.50 -2.54
N ALA A 297 -2.31 26.73 -2.89
CA ALA A 297 -3.18 27.57 -3.71
C ALA A 297 -3.29 27.05 -5.15
N ALA A 298 -4.45 27.25 -5.78
CA ALA A 298 -4.65 26.97 -7.20
C ALA A 298 -3.69 27.78 -8.08
N GLY A 299 -3.38 27.25 -9.26
CA GLY A 299 -2.63 27.97 -10.29
C GLY A 299 -1.47 27.18 -10.87
N ASP A 300 -0.68 27.89 -11.68
CA ASP A 300 0.35 27.29 -12.53
C ASP A 300 1.59 26.89 -11.73
N SER A 301 2.19 25.76 -12.11
CA SER A 301 3.43 25.21 -11.59
C SER A 301 4.30 24.65 -12.69
N LEU A 302 5.61 24.65 -12.47
CA LEU A 302 6.51 23.82 -13.25
C LEU A 302 6.36 22.37 -12.80
N LEU A 303 6.45 21.46 -13.76
CA LEU A 303 6.56 20.02 -13.58
C LEU A 303 7.79 19.52 -14.34
N GLY A 304 8.71 18.86 -13.64
CA GLY A 304 9.96 18.34 -14.21
C GLY A 304 11.09 19.36 -14.35
N SER A 305 12.12 18.99 -15.12
CA SER A 305 13.41 19.69 -15.18
C SER A 305 13.87 20.02 -16.60
N GLN A 306 14.95 20.80 -16.65
CA GLN A 306 15.69 21.14 -17.88
C GLN A 306 17.09 20.51 -17.87
N ASP A 307 17.35 19.57 -16.96
CA ASP A 307 18.69 19.08 -16.66
C ASP A 307 19.20 18.04 -17.69
N ALA A 308 18.32 17.54 -18.57
CA ALA A 308 18.65 16.69 -19.72
C ALA A 308 18.04 17.25 -21.03
N ASP A 309 18.65 16.94 -22.18
CA ASP A 309 18.07 17.23 -23.49
C ASP A 309 17.06 16.12 -23.89
N PRO A 310 15.75 16.43 -24.01
CA PRO A 310 14.75 15.44 -24.42
C PRO A 310 15.05 14.77 -25.77
N ALA A 311 15.81 15.43 -26.66
CA ALA A 311 16.19 14.87 -27.96
C ALA A 311 17.30 13.80 -27.84
N GLU A 312 18.11 13.87 -26.78
CA GLU A 312 19.20 12.92 -26.51
C GLU A 312 18.75 11.74 -25.62
N CYS A 313 17.53 11.80 -25.08
CA CYS A 313 16.89 10.75 -24.30
C CYS A 313 16.40 9.55 -25.15
N GLN A 314 17.17 9.15 -26.16
CA GLN A 314 17.00 7.94 -26.98
C GLN A 314 18.39 7.35 -27.29
N GLY A 315 18.77 6.24 -26.64
CA GLY A 315 20.08 5.60 -26.86
C GLY A 315 20.50 4.58 -25.80
N GLU A 316 21.71 4.04 -25.91
CA GLU A 316 22.29 3.06 -24.95
C GLU A 316 22.91 3.71 -23.69
N GLN A 317 23.16 5.03 -23.72
CA GLN A 317 23.54 5.85 -22.56
C GLN A 317 22.46 6.90 -22.33
N VAL A 318 21.40 6.49 -21.65
CA VAL A 318 20.29 7.37 -21.29
C VAL A 318 20.73 8.22 -20.11
N ASP A 319 20.67 9.55 -20.25
CA ASP A 319 20.85 10.46 -19.13
C ASP A 319 19.86 10.09 -18.02
N GLU A 320 20.36 10.07 -16.80
CA GLU A 320 19.64 9.65 -15.62
C GLU A 320 18.41 10.51 -15.28
N ASN A 321 18.31 11.72 -15.87
CA ASN A 321 17.20 12.66 -15.71
C ASN A 321 16.22 12.65 -16.90
N CYS A 322 16.35 11.68 -17.83
CA CYS A 322 15.56 11.65 -19.07
C CYS A 322 14.06 11.44 -18.88
N ASP A 323 13.65 10.92 -17.73
CA ASP A 323 12.27 10.75 -17.29
C ASP A 323 11.69 11.98 -16.59
N GLU A 324 12.53 13.00 -16.33
CA GLU A 324 12.16 14.29 -15.75
C GLU A 324 11.94 15.39 -16.81
N VAL A 325 12.16 15.08 -18.09
CA VAL A 325 12.13 16.05 -19.20
C VAL A 325 11.10 15.68 -20.26
N PRO A 326 10.55 16.66 -21.00
CA PRO A 326 10.75 18.10 -20.85
C PRO A 326 9.98 18.68 -19.67
N GLN A 327 10.53 19.74 -19.07
CA GLN A 327 9.77 20.57 -18.13
C GLN A 327 8.49 21.10 -18.79
N ARG A 328 7.38 21.02 -18.07
CA ARG A 328 6.05 21.50 -18.46
C ARG A 328 5.56 22.57 -17.49
N THR A 329 4.73 23.48 -18.00
CA THR A 329 3.84 24.28 -17.15
C THR A 329 2.53 23.52 -17.01
N VAL A 330 2.03 23.34 -15.79
CA VAL A 330 0.74 22.70 -15.51
C VAL A 330 -0.07 23.61 -14.58
N SER A 331 -1.39 23.61 -14.70
CA SER A 331 -2.27 24.30 -13.77
C SER A 331 -2.86 23.27 -12.82
N ILE A 332 -2.71 23.48 -11.51
CA ILE A 332 -3.23 22.56 -10.50
C ILE A 332 -4.28 23.29 -9.67
N SER A 333 -5.41 22.66 -9.43
CA SER A 333 -6.47 23.08 -8.53
C SER A 333 -5.96 23.27 -7.08
N PRO A 334 -6.69 23.99 -6.23
CA PRO A 334 -6.27 24.14 -4.85
C PRO A 334 -6.54 22.83 -4.09
N PHE A 335 -5.67 22.49 -3.15
CA PHE A 335 -5.80 21.31 -2.29
C PHE A 335 -5.15 21.57 -0.94
N ASP A 336 -5.49 20.76 0.06
CA ASP A 336 -4.86 20.78 1.38
C ASP A 336 -3.92 19.56 1.51
N LEU A 337 -2.67 19.77 1.92
CA LEU A 337 -1.67 18.70 2.02
C LEU A 337 -1.14 18.57 3.45
N GLU A 338 -0.91 17.34 3.90
CA GLU A 338 -0.26 17.08 5.18
C GLU A 338 1.11 17.73 5.31
N VAL A 339 1.32 18.39 6.45
CA VAL A 339 2.54 19.15 6.74
C VAL A 339 3.79 18.27 6.72
N ALA A 340 3.70 17.03 7.19
CA ALA A 340 4.79 16.05 7.24
C ALA A 340 4.24 14.64 6.90
N GLU A 341 5.13 13.67 6.77
CA GLU A 341 4.78 12.28 6.44
C GLU A 341 3.95 11.62 7.54
N VAL A 342 3.08 10.68 7.14
CA VAL A 342 2.27 9.89 8.07
C VAL A 342 3.18 9.11 9.04
N THR A 343 2.88 9.22 10.33
CA THR A 343 3.65 8.62 11.42
C THR A 343 3.15 7.22 11.77
N ASN A 344 3.95 6.46 12.52
CA ASN A 344 3.54 5.14 13.02
C ASN A 344 2.31 5.22 13.94
N ALA A 345 2.20 6.24 14.80
CA ALA A 345 1.03 6.42 15.67
C ALA A 345 -0.25 6.66 14.85
N GLN A 346 -0.19 7.58 13.89
CA GLN A 346 -1.28 7.85 12.95
C GLN A 346 -1.72 6.60 12.21
N TYR A 347 -0.78 5.88 11.59
CA TYR A 347 -1.10 4.65 10.86
C TYR A 347 -1.71 3.58 11.78
N ARG A 348 -1.28 3.51 13.05
CA ARG A 348 -1.84 2.59 14.03
C ARG A 348 -3.29 2.91 14.39
N ASP A 349 -3.69 4.18 14.37
CA ASP A 349 -5.09 4.54 14.56
C ASP A 349 -5.96 3.82 13.50
N CYS A 350 -5.55 3.79 12.24
CA CYS A 350 -6.22 3.02 11.18
C CYS A 350 -6.16 1.49 11.34
N LEU A 351 -5.15 0.95 12.02
CA LEU A 351 -5.10 -0.49 12.33
C LEU A 351 -6.10 -0.88 13.39
N MET A 352 -6.31 -0.01 14.39
CA MET A 352 -7.21 -0.28 15.51
C MET A 352 -8.67 -0.40 15.05
N THR A 353 -9.01 0.19 13.91
CA THR A 353 -10.33 0.09 13.25
C THR A 353 -10.48 -1.15 12.36
N GLY A 354 -9.38 -1.86 12.07
CA GLY A 354 -9.37 -3.00 11.15
C GLY A 354 -9.36 -2.62 9.66
N ARG A 355 -9.38 -1.32 9.29
CA ARG A 355 -9.34 -0.89 7.88
C ARG A 355 -7.96 -1.02 7.24
N CYS A 356 -6.90 -0.73 8.00
CA CYS A 356 -5.53 -0.89 7.52
C CYS A 356 -4.97 -2.27 7.88
N SER A 357 -4.00 -2.74 7.09
CA SER A 357 -3.20 -3.92 7.40
C SER A 357 -1.83 -3.52 7.95
N LEU A 358 -1.21 -4.39 8.75
CA LEU A 358 0.12 -4.11 9.31
C LEU A 358 1.16 -3.80 8.22
N PRO A 359 2.07 -2.84 8.44
CA PRO A 359 3.23 -2.68 7.56
C PRO A 359 4.02 -3.98 7.43
N PHE A 360 4.65 -4.19 6.28
CA PHE A 360 5.36 -5.42 5.99
C PHE A 360 6.56 -5.61 6.93
N ARG A 361 6.67 -6.83 7.48
CA ARG A 361 7.88 -7.24 8.21
C ARG A 361 8.91 -7.81 7.25
N SER A 362 10.18 -7.61 7.59
CA SER A 362 11.31 -8.21 6.90
C SER A 362 12.27 -8.82 7.93
N PRO A 363 12.45 -10.15 7.95
CA PRO A 363 13.21 -10.84 9.01
C PRO A 363 14.68 -10.41 9.07
N ASN A 364 15.23 -9.90 7.95
CA ASN A 364 16.61 -9.45 7.86
C ASN A 364 16.80 -7.94 8.06
N ILE A 365 15.72 -7.18 8.34
CA ILE A 365 15.79 -5.73 8.50
C ILE A 365 15.15 -5.33 9.83
N VAL A 366 15.99 -5.08 10.83
CA VAL A 366 15.58 -4.72 12.20
C VAL A 366 14.66 -3.49 12.22
N SER A 367 14.83 -2.54 11.29
CA SER A 367 13.95 -1.36 11.22
C SER A 367 12.50 -1.69 10.85
N SER A 368 12.20 -2.87 10.30
CA SER A 368 10.82 -3.31 10.03
C SER A 368 10.01 -3.61 11.30
N LEU A 369 10.67 -3.74 12.45
CA LEU A 369 10.03 -3.93 13.76
C LEU A 369 9.67 -2.60 14.45
N ARG A 370 10.11 -1.44 13.91
CA ARG A 370 9.92 -0.14 14.55
C ARG A 370 8.46 0.26 14.69
N PHE A 371 7.59 -0.20 13.79
CA PHE A 371 6.16 0.11 13.84
C PHE A 371 5.52 -0.31 15.17
N GLU A 372 6.01 -1.38 15.80
CA GLU A 372 5.45 -1.94 17.04
C GLU A 372 6.07 -1.38 18.31
N ASP A 373 7.18 -0.66 18.18
CA ASP A 373 7.86 -0.05 19.31
C ASP A 373 7.36 1.40 19.48
N PRO A 374 6.67 1.72 20.60
CA PRO A 374 6.12 3.05 20.85
C PRO A 374 7.17 4.18 20.84
N GLN A 375 8.46 3.86 20.98
CA GLN A 375 9.53 4.85 20.84
C GLN A 375 9.59 5.47 19.44
N PHE A 376 9.05 4.79 18.43
CA PHE A 376 9.02 5.24 17.04
C PHE A 376 7.66 5.79 16.62
N ASP A 377 6.74 6.06 17.56
CA ASP A 377 5.39 6.56 17.28
C ASP A 377 5.37 7.83 16.41
N THR A 378 6.35 8.72 16.59
CA THR A 378 6.46 9.97 15.83
C THR A 378 7.27 9.85 14.53
N TYR A 379 7.81 8.68 14.23
CA TYR A 379 8.59 8.43 13.01
C TYR A 379 7.66 8.11 11.84
N PRO A 380 8.07 8.39 10.59
CA PRO A 380 7.27 8.05 9.43
C PRO A 380 7.02 6.54 9.38
N VAL A 381 5.80 6.17 9.02
CA VAL A 381 5.48 4.77 8.70
C VAL A 381 6.19 4.39 7.41
N VAL A 382 6.86 3.22 7.45
CA VAL A 382 7.65 2.67 6.36
C VAL A 382 7.35 1.17 6.21
N PHE A 383 7.87 0.50 5.18
CA PHE A 383 7.45 -0.85 4.79
C PHE A 383 5.95 -0.93 4.47
N VAL A 384 5.43 0.06 3.75
CA VAL A 384 4.04 0.10 3.30
C VAL A 384 3.96 0.05 1.78
N SER A 385 2.93 -0.62 1.25
CA SER A 385 2.61 -0.58 -0.18
C SER A 385 1.86 0.69 -0.56
N GLN A 386 1.77 0.97 -1.87
CA GLN A 386 0.89 2.03 -2.38
C GLN A 386 -0.57 1.78 -1.97
N VAL A 387 -1.03 0.53 -2.01
CA VAL A 387 -2.40 0.17 -1.62
C VAL A 387 -2.62 0.44 -0.13
N GLN A 388 -1.70 0.05 0.74
CA GLN A 388 -1.78 0.36 2.17
C GLN A 388 -1.81 1.87 2.45
N ALA A 389 -1.03 2.65 1.70
CA ALA A 389 -1.03 4.10 1.80
C ALA A 389 -2.33 4.73 1.30
N GLU A 390 -2.90 4.24 0.19
CA GLU A 390 -4.21 4.65 -0.33
C GLU A 390 -5.33 4.31 0.66
N THR A 391 -5.32 3.11 1.24
CA THR A 391 -6.27 2.69 2.29
C THR A 391 -6.21 3.60 3.50
N TYR A 392 -5.01 3.91 4.01
CA TYR A 392 -4.86 4.84 5.13
C TYR A 392 -5.36 6.25 4.76
N CYS A 393 -4.97 6.77 3.60
CA CYS A 393 -5.43 8.10 3.21
C CYS A 393 -6.95 8.14 3.09
N ALA A 394 -7.58 7.11 2.54
CA ALA A 394 -9.04 6.99 2.49
C ALA A 394 -9.67 6.95 3.89
N PHE A 395 -9.09 6.19 4.83
CA PHE A 395 -9.49 6.22 6.25
C PHE A 395 -9.42 7.63 6.84
N ALA A 396 -8.38 8.40 6.51
CA ALA A 396 -8.24 9.78 6.95
C ALA A 396 -9.09 10.80 6.15
N GLY A 397 -10.05 10.35 5.32
CA GLY A 397 -10.88 11.18 4.43
C GLY A 397 -10.07 11.91 3.34
N ARG A 398 -8.94 11.34 2.94
CA ARG A 398 -7.92 11.94 2.07
C ARG A 398 -7.59 10.97 0.92
N ARG A 399 -6.64 11.36 0.06
CA ARG A 399 -6.02 10.48 -0.94
C ARG A 399 -4.52 10.71 -1.01
N LEU A 400 -3.80 9.83 -1.71
CA LEU A 400 -2.43 10.15 -2.10
C LEU A 400 -2.39 11.34 -3.08
N PRO A 401 -1.41 12.25 -2.95
CA PRO A 401 -1.19 13.28 -3.95
C PRO A 401 -0.74 12.65 -5.27
N THR A 402 -1.09 13.28 -6.39
CA THR A 402 -0.47 12.98 -7.68
C THR A 402 0.97 13.49 -7.69
N GLU A 403 1.79 12.98 -8.60
CA GLU A 403 3.17 13.44 -8.76
C GLU A 403 3.27 14.96 -9.05
N ALA A 404 2.29 15.51 -9.77
CA ALA A 404 2.23 16.93 -10.12
C ALA A 404 1.80 17.81 -8.94
N GLU A 405 0.85 17.35 -8.13
CA GLU A 405 0.45 18.02 -6.89
C GLU A 405 1.59 18.04 -5.88
N TRP A 406 2.25 16.90 -5.70
CA TRP A 406 3.40 16.78 -4.81
C TRP A 406 4.51 17.76 -5.22
N GLU A 407 4.87 17.83 -6.50
CA GLU A 407 5.92 18.74 -6.96
C GLU A 407 5.53 20.21 -6.77
N LYS A 408 4.29 20.58 -7.09
CA LYS A 408 3.80 21.94 -6.86
C LYS A 408 3.88 22.33 -5.39
N ALA A 409 3.46 21.43 -4.51
CA ALA A 409 3.52 21.64 -3.07
C ALA A 409 4.96 21.84 -2.59
N ALA A 410 5.89 20.98 -3.04
CA ALA A 410 7.30 21.04 -2.72
C ALA A 410 7.99 22.33 -3.24
N ARG A 411 7.50 22.90 -4.35
CA ARG A 411 7.99 24.18 -4.89
C ARG A 411 7.55 25.41 -4.07
N GLY A 412 6.50 25.29 -3.27
CA GLY A 412 6.05 26.33 -2.33
C GLY A 412 5.26 27.49 -2.97
N ARG A 413 5.44 28.72 -2.47
CA ARG A 413 4.66 29.92 -2.84
C ARG A 413 4.98 30.48 -4.21
N ASP A 414 6.08 30.08 -4.81
CA ASP A 414 6.48 30.48 -6.17
C ASP A 414 6.76 29.23 -7.05
N PRO A 415 5.70 28.50 -7.45
CA PRO A 415 5.84 27.23 -8.19
C PRO A 415 6.45 27.37 -9.60
N LEU A 416 6.61 28.61 -10.09
CA LEU A 416 7.22 28.92 -11.37
C LEU A 416 8.71 29.27 -11.27
N ALA A 417 9.25 29.39 -10.05
CA ALA A 417 10.68 29.57 -9.85
C ALA A 417 11.44 28.27 -10.16
N GLN A 418 12.55 28.41 -10.90
CA GLN A 418 13.52 27.32 -11.00
C GLN A 418 14.18 27.15 -9.64
N ARG A 419 14.04 25.96 -9.07
CA ARG A 419 14.64 25.54 -7.81
C ARG A 419 15.03 24.08 -7.96
N ARG A 420 16.16 23.70 -7.39
CA ARG A 420 16.58 22.29 -7.35
C ARG A 420 15.97 21.52 -6.18
N TYR A 421 15.83 22.16 -5.02
CA TYR A 421 15.30 21.55 -3.78
C TYR A 421 14.13 22.39 -3.23
N PRO A 422 13.32 21.85 -2.31
CA PRO A 422 12.20 22.58 -1.69
C PRO A 422 12.60 23.95 -1.11
N TRP A 423 13.79 24.03 -0.51
CA TRP A 423 14.37 25.25 0.07
C TRP A 423 15.17 26.12 -0.92
N GLY A 424 15.22 25.78 -2.20
CA GLY A 424 15.98 26.49 -3.24
C GLY A 424 17.20 25.72 -3.78
N ASP A 425 18.23 26.44 -4.23
CA ASP A 425 19.38 25.82 -4.96
C ASP A 425 20.61 25.53 -4.08
N ALA A 426 20.54 25.88 -2.80
CA ALA A 426 21.63 25.57 -1.88
C ALA A 426 21.76 24.05 -1.71
N ALA A 427 22.98 23.53 -1.79
CA ALA A 427 23.25 22.10 -1.61
C ALA A 427 22.68 21.59 -0.27
N PRO A 428 22.18 20.35 -0.22
CA PRO A 428 21.70 19.75 1.03
C PRO A 428 22.83 19.64 2.05
N ASP A 429 22.46 19.78 3.33
CA ASP A 429 23.35 19.57 4.46
C ASP A 429 22.58 18.92 5.62
N CYS A 430 23.30 18.22 6.50
CA CYS A 430 22.69 17.44 7.58
C CYS A 430 22.00 18.28 8.67
N LEU A 431 22.14 19.61 8.66
CA LEU A 431 21.36 20.48 9.55
C LEU A 431 19.99 20.79 8.93
N ARG A 432 19.93 20.85 7.60
CA ARG A 432 18.71 21.17 6.87
C ARG A 432 17.79 19.97 6.70
N THR A 433 18.31 18.88 6.18
CA THR A 433 17.55 17.70 5.78
C THR A 433 18.28 16.40 6.15
N ASN A 434 17.54 15.30 6.22
CA ASN A 434 18.08 13.95 6.37
C ASN A 434 18.22 13.29 4.98
N LEU A 435 19.39 13.40 4.37
CA LEU A 435 19.76 12.79 3.08
C LEU A 435 21.17 12.20 3.16
N SER A 436 21.57 11.39 2.17
CA SER A 436 22.96 10.96 1.95
C SER A 436 23.63 10.34 3.18
N HIS A 437 22.87 9.52 3.91
CA HIS A 437 23.26 8.84 5.15
C HIS A 437 23.73 9.78 6.28
N CYS A 438 23.24 11.02 6.33
CA CYS A 438 23.56 11.97 7.40
C CYS A 438 23.37 11.36 8.81
N LEU A 439 22.26 10.65 9.02
CA LEU A 439 21.93 9.99 10.28
C LEU A 439 21.85 8.46 10.20
N GLY A 440 21.73 7.92 8.98
CA GLY A 440 21.64 6.48 8.75
C GLY A 440 20.28 5.83 9.04
N SER A 441 19.27 6.61 9.44
CA SER A 441 17.87 6.17 9.51
C SER A 441 16.92 7.36 9.33
N PRO A 442 15.60 7.12 9.17
CA PRO A 442 14.59 8.17 9.30
C PRO A 442 14.64 8.82 10.68
N GLU A 443 14.09 10.03 10.78
CA GLU A 443 13.86 10.82 12.00
C GLU A 443 12.36 11.01 12.23
N PRO A 444 11.91 11.52 13.40
CA PRO A 444 10.51 11.88 13.59
C PRO A 444 10.00 12.81 12.48
N SER A 445 8.80 12.56 11.96
CA SER A 445 8.17 13.39 10.93
C SER A 445 8.04 14.84 11.42
N GLY A 446 8.39 15.79 10.57
CA GLY A 446 8.38 17.23 10.88
C GLY A 446 9.53 17.70 11.77
N SER A 447 10.52 16.87 12.09
CA SER A 447 11.61 17.24 13.01
C SER A 447 12.67 18.16 12.39
N ARG A 448 12.63 18.40 11.07
CA ARG A 448 13.60 19.21 10.32
C ARG A 448 13.02 20.53 9.80
N PRO A 449 12.90 21.58 10.64
CA PRO A 449 12.39 22.87 10.19
C PRO A 449 13.28 23.58 9.15
N GLY A 450 14.53 23.12 8.97
CA GLY A 450 15.41 23.62 7.92
C GLY A 450 14.95 23.24 6.51
N ASP A 451 14.25 22.11 6.37
CA ASP A 451 13.68 21.61 5.11
C ASP A 451 12.34 22.30 4.77
N ALA A 452 11.84 23.17 5.65
CA ALA A 452 10.55 23.80 5.44
C ALA A 452 10.48 24.53 4.10
N THR A 453 9.46 24.21 3.30
CA THR A 453 9.06 25.06 2.18
C THR A 453 8.65 26.44 2.71
N ASP A 454 8.61 27.44 1.84
CA ASP A 454 8.08 28.76 2.21
C ASP A 454 6.57 28.73 2.53
N THR A 455 5.83 27.65 2.21
CA THR A 455 4.45 27.40 2.63
C THR A 455 4.37 26.74 4.01
N GLY A 456 5.43 26.08 4.47
CA GLY A 456 5.52 25.43 5.78
C GLY A 456 5.41 23.90 5.76
N LEU A 457 5.46 23.28 4.57
CA LEU A 457 5.57 21.82 4.44
C LEU A 457 6.98 21.39 4.86
N LEU A 458 7.08 20.27 5.56
CA LEU A 458 8.31 19.72 6.11
C LEU A 458 8.63 18.39 5.44
N ASP A 459 9.92 18.01 5.50
CA ASP A 459 10.43 16.72 5.02
C ASP A 459 10.10 16.44 3.55
N MET A 460 9.91 17.50 2.75
CA MET A 460 9.66 17.37 1.31
C MET A 460 10.92 16.94 0.55
N GLY A 461 12.10 17.05 1.15
CA GLY A 461 13.36 16.73 0.51
C GLY A 461 14.26 15.88 1.39
N GLY A 462 13.87 14.64 1.68
CA GLY A 462 14.65 13.67 2.46
C GLY A 462 13.79 12.89 3.44
N ASN A 463 14.43 12.32 4.46
CA ASN A 463 13.81 11.45 5.47
C ASN A 463 13.31 10.13 4.88
N VAL A 464 12.17 10.12 4.18
CA VAL A 464 11.66 8.96 3.44
C VAL A 464 11.21 9.36 2.04
N HIS A 465 11.33 8.44 1.10
CA HIS A 465 10.64 8.55 -0.17
C HIS A 465 9.13 8.54 0.06
N GLU A 466 8.41 9.31 -0.74
CA GLU A 466 6.95 9.40 -0.60
C GLU A 466 6.24 8.78 -1.80
N LEU A 467 5.30 7.88 -1.49
CA LEU A 467 4.35 7.33 -2.45
C LEU A 467 3.40 8.43 -2.95
N VAL A 468 3.14 8.41 -4.27
CA VAL A 468 2.13 9.24 -4.94
C VAL A 468 1.15 8.32 -5.67
N SER A 469 -0.01 8.86 -6.08
CA SER A 469 -1.02 8.08 -6.79
C SER A 469 -0.61 7.74 -8.23
N GLY A 470 -1.14 6.62 -8.72
CA GLY A 470 -0.91 6.12 -10.09
C GLY A 470 0.43 5.41 -10.29
N PHE A 471 0.74 5.14 -11.55
CA PHE A 471 1.88 4.34 -11.97
C PHE A 471 2.94 5.16 -12.69
N TYR A 472 4.19 4.77 -12.50
CA TYR A 472 5.35 5.36 -13.13
C TYR A 472 5.37 5.02 -14.62
N ASP A 473 5.42 6.07 -15.45
CA ASP A 473 5.77 5.99 -16.87
C ASP A 473 6.92 6.96 -17.16
N PRO A 474 8.08 6.48 -17.67
CA PRO A 474 9.22 7.32 -18.01
C PRO A 474 8.92 8.31 -19.15
N ASN A 475 7.84 8.14 -19.91
CA ASN A 475 7.43 9.02 -21.00
C ASN A 475 6.29 9.97 -20.62
N TRP A 476 5.76 9.91 -19.40
CA TRP A 476 4.57 10.68 -19.01
C TRP A 476 4.74 12.20 -19.27
N TYR A 477 5.86 12.78 -18.86
CA TYR A 477 6.14 14.22 -19.09
C TYR A 477 6.28 14.58 -20.58
N ARG A 478 6.73 13.63 -21.42
CA ARG A 478 6.88 13.82 -22.87
C ARG A 478 5.53 13.90 -23.57
N VAL A 479 4.56 13.08 -23.14
CA VAL A 479 3.22 13.07 -23.72
C VAL A 479 2.31 14.13 -23.10
N LEU A 480 2.67 14.66 -21.93
CA LEU A 480 1.93 15.73 -21.28
C LEU A 480 1.96 17.02 -22.12
N ARG A 481 0.79 17.65 -22.25
CA ARG A 481 0.66 18.95 -22.93
C ARG A 481 1.09 20.07 -21.99
N ASP A 482 1.82 21.04 -22.53
CA ASP A 482 2.11 22.28 -21.81
C ASP A 482 0.79 23.05 -21.55
N GLY A 483 0.61 23.53 -20.34
CA GLY A 483 -0.64 24.13 -19.84
C GLY A 483 -1.73 23.12 -19.50
N ALA A 484 -1.41 21.84 -19.28
CA ALA A 484 -2.40 20.86 -18.82
C ALA A 484 -2.97 21.25 -17.45
N VAL A 485 -4.28 21.09 -17.28
CA VAL A 485 -4.99 21.34 -16.02
C VAL A 485 -5.21 20.01 -15.31
N ASP A 486 -4.83 19.93 -14.04
CA ASP A 486 -4.94 18.75 -13.16
C ASP A 486 -4.56 17.44 -13.88
N PRO A 487 -3.31 17.33 -14.36
CA PRO A 487 -2.89 16.20 -15.18
C PRO A 487 -2.90 14.91 -14.36
N SER A 488 -3.80 13.99 -14.73
CA SER A 488 -3.88 12.68 -14.09
C SER A 488 -2.62 11.83 -14.37
N PRO A 489 -2.11 11.10 -13.36
CA PRO A 489 -1.04 10.14 -13.57
C PRO A 489 -1.53 8.96 -14.43
N PRO A 490 -0.62 8.15 -14.99
CA PRO A 490 -0.99 6.87 -15.59
C PRO A 490 -1.71 5.98 -14.56
N MET A 491 -2.96 5.58 -14.85
CA MET A 491 -3.77 4.76 -13.92
C MET A 491 -3.72 3.26 -14.23
N VAL A 492 -3.13 2.87 -15.36
CA VAL A 492 -2.97 1.47 -15.74
C VAL A 492 -1.49 1.11 -15.61
N PRO A 493 -1.13 0.09 -14.81
CA PRO A 493 0.26 -0.30 -14.67
C PRO A 493 0.81 -0.92 -15.96
N ASP A 494 2.11 -0.71 -16.20
CA ASP A 494 2.85 -1.52 -17.15
C ASP A 494 3.12 -2.93 -16.59
N GLU A 495 3.78 -3.80 -17.37
CA GLU A 495 4.16 -5.15 -16.92
C GLU A 495 5.03 -5.15 -15.64
N ARG A 496 5.68 -4.03 -15.34
CA ARG A 496 6.56 -3.86 -14.19
C ARG A 496 5.87 -3.24 -12.98
N ARG A 497 4.60 -2.79 -13.14
CA ARG A 497 3.69 -2.23 -12.13
C ARG A 497 4.24 -1.08 -11.30
N GLN A 498 5.16 -0.32 -11.88
CA GLN A 498 6.03 0.64 -11.18
C GLN A 498 5.25 1.81 -10.56
N VAL A 499 5.61 2.20 -9.33
CA VAL A 499 5.02 3.35 -8.63
C VAL A 499 6.05 4.49 -8.58
N PRO A 500 5.67 5.75 -8.85
CA PRO A 500 6.58 6.87 -8.71
C PRO A 500 6.84 7.16 -7.22
N LEU A 501 8.07 7.52 -6.89
CA LEU A 501 8.45 7.99 -5.55
C LEU A 501 9.01 9.40 -5.64
N ARG A 502 8.73 10.22 -4.62
CA ARG A 502 9.19 11.62 -4.55
C ARG A 502 10.03 11.89 -3.30
N GLY A 503 10.58 13.10 -3.18
CA GLY A 503 11.31 13.60 -2.01
C GLY A 503 12.77 13.13 -1.87
N GLY A 504 13.01 11.83 -2.02
CA GLY A 504 14.30 11.23 -1.59
C GLY A 504 14.22 10.76 -0.15
N ALA A 505 15.03 9.77 0.23
CA ALA A 505 15.09 9.25 1.60
C ALA A 505 16.42 9.53 2.28
N TYR A 506 16.52 9.20 3.58
CA TYR A 506 17.71 9.40 4.41
C TYR A 506 19.02 8.85 3.82
N GLU A 507 18.94 7.78 3.02
CA GLU A 507 20.08 7.16 2.33
C GLU A 507 20.33 7.73 0.93
N SER A 508 19.35 8.41 0.34
CA SER A 508 19.40 8.86 -1.05
C SER A 508 20.48 9.93 -1.25
N PRO A 509 21.32 9.80 -2.30
CA PRO A 509 22.24 10.86 -2.70
C PRO A 509 21.48 12.13 -3.06
N ALA A 510 22.08 13.29 -2.76
CA ALA A 510 21.51 14.62 -3.08
C ALA A 510 21.11 14.83 -4.57
N ALA A 511 21.68 14.07 -5.50
CA ALA A 511 21.32 14.12 -6.91
C ALA A 511 19.97 13.42 -7.23
N PHE A 512 19.52 12.51 -6.36
CA PHE A 512 18.29 11.71 -6.49
C PHE A 512 17.22 12.15 -5.47
N SER A 513 17.26 13.43 -5.10
CA SER A 513 16.38 14.03 -4.09
C SER A 513 16.05 15.47 -4.46
N THR A 514 16.03 15.76 -5.77
CA THR A 514 15.61 17.05 -6.32
C THR A 514 14.10 17.09 -6.45
N LEU A 515 13.55 18.30 -6.61
CA LEU A 515 12.11 18.50 -6.81
C LEU A 515 11.55 17.69 -7.99
N SER A 516 12.32 17.50 -9.06
CA SER A 516 11.90 16.80 -10.27
C SER A 516 12.23 15.31 -10.28
N TYR A 517 13.02 14.81 -9.31
CA TYR A 517 13.47 13.42 -9.32
C TYR A 517 12.32 12.43 -9.07
N ARG A 518 12.19 11.47 -9.97
CA ARG A 518 11.13 10.46 -9.97
C ARG A 518 11.76 9.13 -9.58
N GLY A 519 11.78 8.83 -8.28
CA GLY A 519 12.54 7.73 -7.68
C GLY A 519 12.16 6.36 -8.20
N PHE A 520 12.76 5.95 -9.31
CA PHE A 520 12.46 4.68 -9.96
C PHE A 520 13.73 3.96 -10.41
N ARG A 521 14.36 3.15 -9.55
CA ARG A 521 15.54 2.34 -9.97
C ARG A 521 15.62 0.88 -9.54
N ALA A 522 14.96 0.44 -8.48
CA ALA A 522 15.24 -0.89 -7.91
C ALA A 522 14.09 -1.90 -8.06
N LEU A 523 13.78 -2.41 -9.26
CA LEU A 523 12.77 -3.46 -9.63
C LEU A 523 11.71 -3.91 -8.58
N LEU A 524 10.42 -3.86 -8.94
CA LEU A 524 9.26 -4.10 -8.04
C LEU A 524 9.06 -5.57 -7.63
N GLY A 525 10.09 -6.42 -7.81
CA GLY A 525 10.03 -7.85 -7.50
C GLY A 525 10.04 -8.17 -5.99
N ASP A 526 10.56 -7.26 -5.16
CA ASP A 526 10.73 -7.44 -3.69
C ASP A 526 9.98 -6.37 -2.84
N ARG A 527 9.04 -5.62 -3.42
CA ARG A 527 9.14 -4.15 -3.36
C ARG A 527 8.01 -3.36 -2.66
N ASP A 528 7.37 -3.93 -1.64
CA ASP A 528 6.61 -3.16 -0.63
C ASP A 528 7.33 -3.12 0.74
N ARG A 529 8.54 -3.69 0.81
CA ARG A 529 9.28 -3.92 2.08
C ARG A 529 10.48 -2.99 2.24
N ARG A 530 10.28 -1.69 2.02
CA ARG A 530 11.36 -0.70 1.99
C ARG A 530 11.43 0.09 3.30
N PRO A 531 12.61 0.17 3.96
CA PRO A 531 12.78 0.93 5.21
C PRO A 531 12.80 2.46 5.00
N ASP A 532 12.81 2.89 3.74
CA ASP A 532 13.04 4.25 3.29
C ASP A 532 11.87 4.82 2.48
N VAL A 533 10.73 4.13 2.43
CA VAL A 533 9.52 4.54 1.68
C VAL A 533 8.34 4.64 2.64
N GLY A 534 7.77 5.84 2.73
CA GLY A 534 6.53 6.16 3.42
C GLY A 534 5.62 6.99 2.50
N PHE A 535 4.77 7.83 3.09
CA PHE A 535 3.82 8.64 2.32
C PHE A 535 3.24 9.80 3.14
N ARG A 536 2.52 10.70 2.47
CA ARG A 536 1.67 11.73 3.06
C ARG A 536 0.36 11.84 2.28
N CYS A 537 -0.69 12.32 2.94
CA CYS A 537 -2.02 12.43 2.35
C CYS A 537 -2.39 13.86 1.94
N LEU A 538 -3.31 13.96 0.98
CA LEU A 538 -3.89 15.17 0.42
C LEU A 538 -5.41 15.14 0.61
N ALA A 539 -5.99 16.24 1.09
CA ALA A 539 -7.43 16.48 1.17
C ALA A 539 -7.90 17.38 0.01
N GLU A 540 -9.03 17.01 -0.59
CA GLU A 540 -9.74 17.83 -1.59
C GLU A 540 -10.49 18.99 -0.90
N LEU A 541 -10.99 19.95 -1.70
CA LEU A 541 -11.63 21.18 -1.23
C LEU A 541 -13.10 21.34 -1.57
#